data_AF-A0A1J5I3L9-F1
#
_entry.id   AF-A0A1J5I3L9-F1
#
_cell.length_a   1.000
_cell.length_b   1.000
_cell.length_c   1.000
_cell.angle_alpha   90.00
_cell.angle_beta   90.00
_cell.angle_gamma   90.00
#
_symmetry.space_group_name_H-M   'P 1'
#
loop_
_entity.id
_entity.type
_entity.pdbx_description
1 polymer ?
#
loop_
_entity_poly.entity_id
_entity_poly.type
_entity_poly.pdbx_seq_one_letter_code
_entity_poly.pdbx_strand_id
1 'polypeptide(L)'
;MSARLKWVLYTLMSLALAFGFLPLFVAPDLTLHFERLHIFLFNLCAGGTILIYHTEQRPNLSPKGIAFCILAVIYALLAFFECYGPAVAAAWVLAALVENVRERRFGFFPKDFFDPRVRVTHKFHQASLLCLAIGLFMSGLVILNNTFFHWVDLPALELRSFFLGFSFPLSLITMSVMFSLVRDQFSCSVRVLKNIAFWVVNLGVILFFVFIIFQRFGWQLFASSLLTVCVILIFTLYMRLGIREQQKNFLTSGMCFLLFTAVTGMLYIGLHLHGDYDRDSSMLLLRLHAFASLYGWNLSGLAVLIRYFDFPIRLHSSRLIAVHWLTVTVLAPLGTHYRPFAVLALACYLWVLYQMLFSRPSIGLYSQPFGPETA
;
A
#
# COMPACT_ATOMS: atom_id res chain seq x y z
N MET A 1 -6.91 -19.27 -0.89
CA MET A 1 -6.01 -18.97 0.25
C MET A 1 -6.34 -19.85 1.45
N SER A 2 -5.33 -20.47 2.07
CA SER A 2 -5.54 -21.35 3.23
C SER A 2 -6.05 -20.60 4.48
N ALA A 3 -6.78 -21.30 5.35
CA ALA A 3 -7.28 -20.72 6.61
C ALA A 3 -6.15 -20.25 7.54
N ARG A 4 -5.02 -20.98 7.53
CA ARG A 4 -3.82 -20.60 8.31
C ARG A 4 -3.26 -19.24 7.85
N LEU A 5 -3.13 -19.03 6.55
CA LEU A 5 -2.65 -17.74 6.03
C LEU A 5 -3.62 -16.60 6.33
N LYS A 6 -4.93 -16.83 6.27
CA LYS A 6 -5.94 -15.83 6.68
C LYS A 6 -5.74 -15.38 8.13
N TRP A 7 -5.52 -16.32 9.05
CA TRP A 7 -5.26 -15.99 10.44
C TRP A 7 -3.94 -15.27 10.64
N VAL A 8 -2.87 -15.67 9.95
CA VAL A 8 -1.58 -14.96 10.00
C VAL A 8 -1.74 -13.51 9.55
N LEU A 9 -2.39 -13.27 8.40
CA LEU A 9 -2.63 -11.91 7.90
C LEU A 9 -3.55 -11.11 8.82
N TYR A 10 -4.61 -11.73 9.33
CA TYR A 10 -5.50 -11.11 10.31
C TYR A 10 -4.71 -10.61 11.53
N THR A 11 -3.87 -11.46 12.12
CA THR A 11 -3.06 -11.12 13.29
C THR A 11 -2.05 -10.02 12.98
N LEU A 12 -1.30 -10.12 11.87
CA LEU A 12 -0.30 -9.11 11.50
C LEU A 12 -0.93 -7.72 11.30
N MET A 13 -2.04 -7.64 10.55
CA MET A 13 -2.70 -6.38 10.25
C MET A 13 -3.40 -5.80 11.49
N SER A 14 -3.94 -6.66 12.37
CA SER A 14 -4.52 -6.26 13.66
C SER A 14 -3.47 -5.69 14.61
N LEU A 15 -2.35 -6.38 14.76
CA LEU A 15 -1.22 -5.93 15.58
C LEU A 15 -0.65 -4.62 15.04
N ALA A 16 -0.59 -4.46 13.72
CA ALA A 16 -0.14 -3.21 13.11
C ALA A 16 -0.94 -2.00 13.62
N LEU A 17 -2.28 -2.07 13.60
CA LEU A 17 -3.11 -0.96 14.09
C LEU A 17 -3.00 -0.80 15.62
N ALA A 18 -2.93 -1.91 16.37
CA ALA A 18 -2.74 -1.87 17.81
C ALA A 18 -1.45 -1.15 18.21
N PHE A 19 -0.33 -1.45 17.54
CA PHE A 19 0.93 -0.73 17.74
C PHE A 19 0.85 0.75 17.35
N GLY A 20 -0.01 1.10 16.39
CA GLY A 20 -0.29 2.50 16.03
C GLY A 20 -0.92 3.30 17.17
N PHE A 21 -1.69 2.67 18.05
CA PHE A 21 -2.34 3.31 19.20
C PHE A 21 -1.62 3.11 20.54
N LEU A 22 -0.69 2.17 20.61
CA LEU A 22 0.03 1.83 21.83
C LEU A 22 0.72 3.02 22.53
N PRO A 23 1.25 4.05 21.83
CA PRO A 23 1.78 5.26 22.48
C PRO A 23 0.80 5.98 23.42
N LEU A 24 -0.52 5.81 23.28
CA LEU A 24 -1.51 6.42 24.19
C LEU A 24 -1.66 5.68 25.53
N PHE A 25 -1.23 4.42 25.57
CA PHE A 25 -1.41 3.51 26.70
C PHE A 25 -0.11 3.24 27.45
N VAL A 26 1.03 3.48 26.83
CA VAL A 26 2.36 3.37 27.44
C VAL A 26 2.78 4.71 28.02
N ALA A 27 3.51 4.68 29.13
CA ALA A 27 4.00 5.90 29.78
C ALA A 27 5.03 6.63 28.87
N PRO A 28 5.11 7.98 28.93
CA PRO A 28 5.90 8.80 28.00
C PRO A 28 7.43 8.59 28.09
N ASP A 29 7.88 7.90 29.12
CA ASP A 29 9.28 7.60 29.46
C ASP A 29 9.85 6.42 28.67
N LEU A 30 9.01 5.53 28.10
CA LEU A 30 9.47 4.51 27.17
C LEU A 30 9.68 5.11 25.77
N THR A 31 10.93 5.36 25.41
CA THR A 31 11.36 5.85 24.08
C THR A 31 11.28 4.77 22.99
N LEU A 32 10.19 3.99 22.92
CA LEU A 32 10.00 2.96 21.90
C LEU A 32 9.24 3.51 20.68
N HIS A 33 9.79 3.29 19.49
CA HIS A 33 9.21 3.77 18.22
C HIS A 33 8.17 2.80 17.64
N PHE A 34 7.02 2.67 18.30
CA PHE A 34 5.92 1.78 17.89
C PHE A 34 5.37 2.04 16.47
N GLU A 35 5.53 3.27 15.96
CA GLU A 35 5.16 3.63 14.59
C GLU A 35 5.88 2.77 13.53
N ARG A 36 7.12 2.32 13.80
CA ARG A 36 7.85 1.42 12.90
C ARG A 36 7.14 0.06 12.77
N LEU A 37 6.75 -0.53 13.90
CA LEU A 37 6.02 -1.82 13.90
C LEU A 37 4.66 -1.70 13.23
N HIS A 38 3.94 -0.60 13.48
CA HIS A 38 2.69 -0.29 12.81
C HIS A 38 2.85 -0.30 11.28
N ILE A 39 3.82 0.45 10.75
CA ILE A 39 4.06 0.53 9.30
C ILE A 39 4.55 -0.80 8.73
N PHE A 40 5.53 -1.47 9.36
CA PHE A 40 6.14 -2.67 8.82
C PHE A 40 5.22 -3.90 8.85
N LEU A 41 4.45 -4.09 9.91
CA LEU A 41 3.56 -5.25 10.01
C LEU A 41 2.47 -5.19 8.94
N PHE A 42 1.92 -3.99 8.68
CA PHE A 42 0.90 -3.83 7.64
C PHE A 42 1.50 -3.83 6.24
N ASN A 43 2.46 -2.94 5.96
CA ASN A 43 2.95 -2.73 4.59
C ASN A 43 3.87 -3.84 4.10
N LEU A 44 4.88 -4.17 4.92
CA LEU A 44 5.93 -5.11 4.51
C LEU A 44 5.53 -6.55 4.81
N CYS A 45 5.14 -6.86 6.05
CA CYS A 45 4.88 -8.24 6.47
C CYS A 45 3.59 -8.76 5.84
N ALA A 46 2.44 -8.14 6.11
CA ALA A 46 1.17 -8.57 5.54
C ALA A 46 1.10 -8.24 4.03
N GLY A 47 1.30 -6.98 3.67
CA GLY A 47 1.17 -6.51 2.29
C GLY A 47 2.17 -7.16 1.32
N GLY A 48 3.45 -7.22 1.69
CA GLY A 48 4.48 -7.89 0.88
C GLY A 48 4.23 -9.39 0.72
N THR A 49 3.74 -10.07 1.76
CA THR A 49 3.38 -11.50 1.68
C THR A 49 2.19 -11.71 0.75
N ILE A 50 1.17 -10.85 0.81
CA ILE A 50 0.01 -10.90 -0.11
C ILE A 50 0.48 -10.66 -1.55
N LEU A 51 1.39 -9.71 -1.76
CA LEU A 51 1.96 -9.42 -3.08
C LEU A 51 2.71 -10.63 -3.66
N ILE A 52 3.56 -11.30 -2.87
CA ILE A 52 4.25 -12.52 -3.32
C ILE A 52 3.24 -13.64 -3.59
N TYR A 53 2.31 -13.88 -2.67
CA TYR A 53 1.26 -14.90 -2.84
C TYR A 53 0.48 -14.68 -4.14
N HIS A 54 0.07 -13.43 -4.42
CA HIS A 54 -0.66 -13.10 -5.64
C HIS A 54 0.20 -13.27 -6.90
N THR A 55 1.50 -12.93 -6.82
CA THR A 55 2.43 -13.06 -7.95
C THR A 55 2.69 -14.52 -8.32
N GLU A 56 2.83 -15.38 -7.33
CA GLU A 56 3.11 -16.81 -7.56
C GLU A 56 1.88 -17.58 -8.08
N GLN A 57 0.67 -17.05 -7.91
CA GLN A 57 -0.59 -17.66 -8.35
C GLN A 57 -0.79 -19.11 -7.88
N ARG A 58 -0.24 -19.46 -6.71
CA ARG A 58 -0.37 -20.80 -6.12
C ARG A 58 -1.54 -20.86 -5.13
N PRO A 59 -2.19 -22.04 -4.95
CA PRO A 59 -3.29 -22.18 -4.00
C PRO A 59 -2.86 -21.96 -2.54
N ASN A 60 -1.59 -22.29 -2.24
CA ASN A 60 -0.95 -22.12 -0.94
C ASN A 60 0.30 -21.27 -1.09
N LEU A 61 0.69 -20.61 0.01
CA LEU A 61 1.93 -19.84 0.08
C LEU A 61 3.13 -20.76 -0.18
N SER A 62 4.00 -20.37 -1.11
CA SER A 62 5.20 -21.16 -1.40
C SER A 62 6.18 -21.11 -0.22
N PRO A 63 7.18 -22.02 -0.19
CA PRO A 63 8.28 -21.92 0.77
C PRO A 63 8.99 -20.56 0.73
N LYS A 64 9.06 -19.92 -0.44
CA LYS A 64 9.64 -18.58 -0.59
C LYS A 64 8.75 -17.51 0.03
N GLY A 65 7.44 -17.59 -0.18
CA GLY A 65 6.49 -16.69 0.48
C GLY A 65 6.49 -16.85 2.00
N ILE A 66 6.64 -18.08 2.51
CA ILE A 66 6.78 -18.34 3.95
C ILE A 66 8.10 -17.73 4.46
N ALA A 67 9.22 -18.00 3.77
CA ALA A 67 10.52 -17.45 4.13
C ALA A 67 10.50 -15.91 4.13
N PHE A 68 9.87 -15.29 3.14
CA PHE A 68 9.67 -13.85 3.09
C PHE A 68 8.86 -13.36 4.29
N CYS A 69 7.71 -13.98 4.60
CA CYS A 69 6.87 -13.56 5.71
C CYS A 69 7.61 -13.63 7.06
N ILE A 70 8.34 -14.72 7.31
CA ILE A 70 9.11 -14.90 8.55
C ILE A 70 10.23 -13.86 8.61
N LEU A 71 11.00 -13.71 7.54
CA LEU A 71 12.13 -12.78 7.49
C LEU A 71 11.68 -11.32 7.56
N ALA A 72 10.51 -10.97 7.01
CA ALA A 72 9.91 -9.65 7.11
C ALA A 72 9.53 -9.30 8.55
N VAL A 73 8.97 -10.26 9.29
CA VAL A 73 8.67 -10.09 10.73
C VAL A 73 9.96 -9.95 11.54
N ILE A 74 10.98 -10.77 11.25
CA ILE A 74 12.31 -10.65 11.87
C ILE A 74 12.90 -9.27 11.60
N TYR A 75 12.89 -8.82 10.35
CA TYR A 75 13.36 -7.48 9.98
C TYR A 75 12.61 -6.38 10.74
N ALA A 76 11.28 -6.46 10.83
CA ALA A 76 10.46 -5.48 11.54
C ALA A 76 10.83 -5.41 13.04
N LEU A 77 11.05 -6.56 13.68
CA LEU A 77 11.47 -6.63 15.08
C LEU A 77 12.91 -6.11 15.27
N LEU A 78 13.85 -6.48 14.39
CA LEU A 78 15.22 -5.98 14.45
C LEU A 78 15.29 -4.46 14.27
N ALA A 79 14.53 -3.91 13.31
CA ALA A 79 14.44 -2.47 13.09
C ALA A 79 13.71 -1.73 14.23
N PHE A 80 12.79 -2.41 14.95
CA PHE A 80 12.14 -1.87 16.13
C PHE A 80 13.08 -1.80 17.34
N PHE A 81 13.86 -2.86 17.58
CA PHE A 81 14.88 -2.91 18.64
C PHE A 81 16.21 -2.24 18.25
N GLU A 82 16.24 -1.51 17.13
CA GLU A 82 17.41 -0.76 16.66
C GLU A 82 18.66 -1.63 16.43
N CYS A 83 18.46 -2.94 16.21
CA CYS A 83 19.49 -3.90 15.84
C CYS A 83 19.81 -3.77 14.35
N TYR A 84 20.40 -2.64 13.96
CA TYR A 84 20.51 -2.20 12.57
C TYR A 84 21.41 -3.08 11.70
N GLY A 85 22.51 -3.62 12.22
CA GLY A 85 23.41 -4.50 11.45
C GLY A 85 22.69 -5.74 10.90
N PRO A 86 22.08 -6.58 11.76
CA PRO A 86 21.26 -7.70 11.33
C PRO A 86 20.04 -7.28 10.48
N ALA A 87 19.45 -6.10 10.74
CA ALA A 87 18.33 -5.59 9.95
C ALA A 87 18.73 -5.31 8.49
N VAL A 88 19.92 -4.77 8.23
CA VAL A 88 20.44 -4.55 6.87
C VAL A 88 20.58 -5.87 6.12
N ALA A 89 21.20 -6.87 6.76
CA ALA A 89 21.34 -8.19 6.17
C ALA A 89 19.97 -8.81 5.83
N ALA A 90 19.01 -8.73 6.76
CA ALA A 90 17.64 -9.19 6.52
C ALA A 90 16.97 -8.44 5.36
N ALA A 91 17.14 -7.12 5.27
CA ALA A 91 16.56 -6.30 4.20
C ALA A 91 17.09 -6.71 2.82
N TRP A 92 18.38 -6.98 2.67
CA TRP A 92 18.97 -7.39 1.40
C TRP A 92 18.57 -8.81 0.99
N VAL A 93 18.46 -9.73 1.96
CA VAL A 93 17.92 -11.08 1.69
C VAL A 93 16.45 -10.99 1.27
N LEU A 94 15.64 -10.14 1.91
CA LEU A 94 14.25 -9.88 1.49
C LEU A 94 14.20 -9.29 0.08
N ALA A 95 15.06 -8.31 -0.24
CA ALA A 95 15.13 -7.70 -1.56
C ALA A 95 15.45 -8.75 -2.64
N ALA A 96 16.44 -9.61 -2.40
CA ALA A 96 16.79 -10.69 -3.31
C ALA A 96 15.65 -11.72 -3.47
N LEU A 97 14.91 -12.04 -2.40
CA LEU A 97 13.74 -12.92 -2.49
C LEU A 97 12.64 -12.33 -3.36
N VAL A 98 12.30 -11.05 -3.15
CA VAL A 98 11.28 -10.35 -3.94
C VAL A 98 11.70 -10.26 -5.40
N GLU A 99 12.96 -9.90 -5.66
CA GLU A 99 13.50 -9.79 -7.00
C GLU A 99 13.50 -11.15 -7.71
N ASN A 100 13.84 -12.23 -7.02
CA ASN A 100 13.77 -13.57 -7.59
C ASN A 100 12.33 -14.00 -7.95
N VAL A 101 11.34 -13.61 -7.15
CA VAL A 101 9.92 -13.82 -7.47
C VAL A 101 9.50 -13.00 -8.69
N ARG A 102 9.96 -11.74 -8.77
CA ARG A 102 9.71 -10.84 -9.92
C ARG A 102 10.32 -11.40 -11.19
N GLU A 103 11.59 -11.77 -11.16
CA GLU A 103 12.34 -12.29 -12.32
C GLU A 103 11.67 -13.53 -12.93
N ARG A 104 11.21 -14.44 -12.07
CA ARG A 104 10.53 -15.66 -12.53
C ARG A 104 9.20 -15.39 -13.23
N ARG A 105 8.52 -14.29 -12.90
CA ARG A 105 7.22 -13.95 -13.48
C ARG A 105 7.33 -13.00 -14.68
N PHE A 106 8.25 -12.04 -14.63
CA PHE A 106 8.33 -10.91 -15.57
C PHE A 106 9.68 -10.80 -16.30
N GLY A 107 10.63 -11.71 -16.02
CA GLY A 107 11.99 -11.64 -16.55
C GLY A 107 12.89 -10.64 -15.83
N PHE A 108 14.20 -10.70 -16.14
CA PHE A 108 15.22 -9.86 -15.51
C PHE A 108 15.05 -8.37 -15.83
N PHE A 109 14.90 -8.00 -17.09
CA PHE A 109 14.76 -6.60 -17.46
C PHE A 109 13.28 -6.23 -17.66
N PRO A 110 12.80 -5.07 -17.14
CA PRO A 110 11.40 -4.66 -17.25
C PRO A 110 11.05 -4.10 -18.63
N LYS A 111 11.20 -4.91 -19.69
CA LYS A 111 10.88 -4.53 -21.08
C LYS A 111 9.40 -4.15 -21.24
N ASP A 112 8.54 -4.85 -20.51
CA ASP A 112 7.08 -4.67 -20.52
C ASP A 112 6.63 -3.24 -20.19
N PHE A 113 7.41 -2.48 -19.42
CA PHE A 113 7.07 -1.08 -19.12
C PHE A 113 6.98 -0.23 -20.38
N PHE A 114 7.87 -0.50 -21.34
CA PHE A 114 8.02 0.28 -22.56
C PHE A 114 7.16 -0.22 -23.72
N ASP A 115 6.64 -1.45 -23.65
CA ASP A 115 5.74 -1.98 -24.68
C ASP A 115 4.30 -1.44 -24.48
N PRO A 116 3.77 -0.59 -25.37
CA PRO A 116 2.41 -0.05 -25.24
C PRO A 116 1.31 -1.12 -25.44
N ARG A 117 1.64 -2.31 -25.96
CA ARG A 117 0.72 -3.43 -26.18
C ARG A 117 0.44 -4.22 -24.91
N VAL A 118 1.40 -4.25 -23.97
CA VAL A 118 1.25 -4.94 -22.69
C VAL A 118 0.19 -4.25 -21.83
N ARG A 119 -0.68 -5.05 -21.20
CA ARG A 119 -1.75 -4.54 -20.33
C ARG A 119 -1.16 -3.76 -19.15
N VAL A 120 -1.74 -2.60 -18.86
CA VAL A 120 -1.28 -1.71 -17.77
C VAL A 120 -1.35 -2.37 -16.39
N THR A 121 -2.30 -3.29 -16.18
CA THR A 121 -2.33 -4.19 -15.01
C THR A 121 -0.99 -4.91 -14.81
N HIS A 122 -0.43 -5.51 -15.87
CA HIS A 122 0.84 -6.24 -15.80
C HIS A 122 1.99 -5.30 -15.42
N LYS A 123 2.01 -4.11 -16.02
CA LYS A 123 3.03 -3.08 -15.73
C LYS A 123 3.00 -2.63 -14.28
N PHE A 124 1.82 -2.33 -13.72
CA PHE A 124 1.68 -1.94 -12.32
C PHE A 124 2.04 -3.07 -11.35
N HIS A 125 1.70 -4.33 -11.69
CA HIS A 125 2.09 -5.48 -10.89
C HIS A 125 3.61 -5.62 -10.84
N GLN A 126 4.28 -5.61 -11.99
CA GLN A 126 5.74 -5.66 -12.03
C GLN A 126 6.39 -4.46 -11.30
N ALA A 127 5.85 -3.25 -11.47
CA ALA A 127 6.33 -2.05 -10.79
C ALA A 127 6.19 -2.17 -9.26
N SER A 128 5.12 -2.79 -8.75
CA SER A 128 4.94 -2.99 -7.30
C SER A 128 6.02 -3.88 -6.69
N LEU A 129 6.39 -4.99 -7.35
CA LEU A 129 7.46 -5.89 -6.88
C LEU A 129 8.82 -5.22 -6.96
N LEU A 130 9.09 -4.53 -8.08
CA LEU A 130 10.35 -3.81 -8.26
C LEU A 130 10.50 -2.69 -7.22
N CYS A 131 9.42 -1.95 -6.96
CA CYS A 131 9.38 -0.93 -5.92
C CYS A 131 9.64 -1.52 -4.52
N LEU A 132 9.08 -2.69 -4.21
CA LEU A 132 9.34 -3.37 -2.94
C LEU A 132 10.80 -3.82 -2.82
N ALA A 133 11.35 -4.44 -3.87
CA ALA A 133 12.73 -4.92 -3.88
C ALA A 133 13.74 -3.77 -3.75
N ILE A 134 13.59 -2.72 -4.56
CA ILE A 134 14.43 -1.52 -4.49
C ILE A 134 14.26 -0.82 -3.15
N GLY A 135 13.03 -0.69 -2.64
CA GLY A 135 12.75 -0.10 -1.33
C GLY A 135 13.46 -0.83 -0.19
N LEU A 136 13.45 -2.17 -0.20
CA LEU A 136 14.18 -2.99 0.77
C LEU A 136 15.70 -2.82 0.65
N PHE A 137 16.23 -2.84 -0.56
CA PHE A 137 17.66 -2.65 -0.80
C PHE A 137 18.13 -1.26 -0.32
N MET A 138 17.42 -0.21 -0.74
CA MET A 138 17.66 1.17 -0.34
C MET A 138 17.48 1.36 1.17
N SER A 139 16.53 0.68 1.82
CA SER A 139 16.38 0.74 3.27
C SER A 139 17.66 0.30 4.00
N GLY A 140 18.34 -0.74 3.50
CA GLY A 140 19.62 -1.17 4.03
C GLY A 140 20.70 -0.10 3.87
N LEU A 141 20.77 0.55 2.70
CA LEU A 141 21.72 1.64 2.46
C LEU A 141 21.46 2.86 3.35
N VAL A 142 20.19 3.24 3.53
CA VAL A 142 19.79 4.35 4.42
C VAL A 142 20.17 4.05 5.87
N ILE A 143 19.97 2.81 6.34
CA ILE A 143 20.40 2.40 7.68
C ILE A 143 21.92 2.46 7.82
N LEU A 144 22.67 1.96 6.83
CA LEU A 144 24.13 2.01 6.83
C LEU A 144 24.66 3.44 6.86
N ASN A 145 24.07 4.31 6.04
CA ASN A 145 24.41 5.73 5.99
C ASN A 145 24.14 6.41 7.34
N ASN A 146 22.92 6.27 7.90
CA ASN A 146 22.54 7.04 9.08
C ASN A 146 23.13 6.52 10.40
N THR A 147 23.57 5.25 10.45
CA THR A 147 24.00 4.62 11.72
C THR A 147 25.51 4.38 11.79
N PHE A 148 26.14 4.04 10.66
CA PHE A 148 27.52 3.55 10.67
C PHE A 148 28.49 4.49 9.95
N PHE A 149 28.13 4.95 8.75
CA PHE A 149 29.10 5.56 7.85
C PHE A 149 28.94 7.07 7.64
N HIS A 150 27.73 7.62 7.81
CA HIS A 150 27.42 9.04 7.62
C HIS A 150 27.96 9.61 6.29
N TRP A 151 27.78 8.89 5.18
CA TRP A 151 28.28 9.34 3.87
C TRP A 151 27.56 10.60 3.37
N VAL A 152 26.28 10.74 3.69
CA VAL A 152 25.42 11.83 3.23
C VAL A 152 24.50 12.28 4.36
N ASP A 153 24.62 13.55 4.78
CA ASP A 153 23.72 14.17 5.75
C ASP A 153 22.58 14.88 5.02
N LEU A 154 21.43 14.21 4.91
CA LEU A 154 20.19 14.78 4.36
C LEU A 154 19.07 14.64 5.41
N PRO A 155 18.52 15.77 5.92
CA PRO A 155 17.49 15.73 6.97
C PRO A 155 16.19 15.04 6.52
N ALA A 156 15.93 14.98 5.22
CA ALA A 156 14.77 14.27 4.67
C ALA A 156 14.99 12.75 4.54
N LEU A 157 16.23 12.26 4.68
CA LEU A 157 16.61 10.85 4.57
C LEU A 157 16.57 10.13 5.95
N GLU A 158 15.86 10.70 6.93
CA GLU A 158 15.61 10.03 8.19
C GLU A 158 14.85 8.71 7.97
N LEU A 159 15.19 7.68 8.77
CA LEU A 159 14.59 6.34 8.69
C LEU A 159 13.05 6.39 8.69
N ARG A 160 12.45 7.30 9.46
CA ARG A 160 10.99 7.41 9.61
C ARG A 160 10.30 7.77 8.29
N SER A 161 10.81 8.81 7.61
CA SER A 161 10.30 9.26 6.32
C SER A 161 10.49 8.20 5.24
N PHE A 162 11.63 7.51 5.26
CA PHE A 162 11.92 6.45 4.29
C PHE A 162 10.99 5.23 4.45
N PHE A 163 10.63 4.85 5.67
CA PHE A 163 9.77 3.69 5.92
C PHE A 163 8.32 3.87 5.47
N LEU A 164 7.83 5.11 5.34
CA LEU A 164 6.57 5.37 4.64
C LEU A 164 6.61 4.88 3.17
N GLY A 165 7.82 4.76 2.60
CA GLY A 165 8.11 4.17 1.29
C GLY A 165 7.54 2.77 1.08
N PHE A 166 7.38 1.97 2.14
CA PHE A 166 6.84 0.60 2.01
C PHE A 166 5.34 0.55 1.71
N SER A 167 4.62 1.67 1.81
CA SER A 167 3.22 1.78 1.41
C SER A 167 3.03 1.81 -0.12
N PHE A 168 4.03 2.28 -0.87
CA PHE A 168 3.92 2.48 -2.32
C PHE A 168 3.77 1.18 -3.12
N PRO A 169 4.52 0.10 -2.84
CA PRO A 169 4.28 -1.20 -3.48
C PRO A 169 2.82 -1.64 -3.38
N LEU A 170 2.18 -1.43 -2.21
CA LEU A 170 0.79 -1.81 -2.00
C LEU A 170 -0.19 -0.94 -2.80
N SER A 171 0.09 0.34 -2.88
CA SER A 171 -0.69 1.25 -3.72
C SER A 171 -0.58 0.89 -5.21
N LEU A 172 0.62 0.54 -5.69
CA LEU A 172 0.85 0.12 -7.08
C LEU A 172 0.14 -1.20 -7.42
N ILE A 173 0.18 -2.20 -6.54
CA ILE A 173 -0.56 -3.44 -6.79
C ILE A 173 -2.08 -3.21 -6.70
N THR A 174 -2.54 -2.31 -5.82
CA THR A 174 -3.95 -1.90 -5.78
C THR A 174 -4.37 -1.24 -7.10
N MET A 175 -3.52 -0.37 -7.66
CA MET A 175 -3.73 0.19 -9.00
C MET A 175 -3.78 -0.88 -10.08
N SER A 176 -2.91 -1.89 -10.03
CA SER A 176 -2.96 -3.03 -10.95
C SER A 176 -4.34 -3.70 -10.94
N VAL A 177 -4.88 -3.96 -9.74
CA VAL A 177 -6.23 -4.51 -9.56
C VAL A 177 -7.30 -3.57 -10.09
N MET A 178 -7.18 -2.25 -9.91
CA MET A 178 -8.17 -1.32 -10.51
C MET A 178 -8.21 -1.49 -12.02
N PHE A 179 -7.04 -1.46 -12.67
CA PHE A 179 -6.95 -1.57 -14.12
C PHE A 179 -7.39 -2.93 -14.64
N SER A 180 -7.29 -4.01 -13.86
CA SER A 180 -7.78 -5.33 -14.29
C SER A 180 -9.30 -5.40 -14.43
N LEU A 181 -10.03 -4.49 -13.79
CA LEU A 181 -11.51 -4.45 -13.82
C LEU A 181 -12.03 -3.39 -14.80
N VAL A 182 -11.14 -2.60 -15.39
CA VAL A 182 -11.44 -1.69 -16.50
C VAL A 182 -11.39 -2.49 -17.78
N ARG A 183 -12.50 -2.55 -18.53
CA ARG A 183 -12.57 -3.33 -19.78
C ARG A 183 -11.38 -3.05 -20.69
N ASP A 184 -10.91 -4.11 -21.34
CA ASP A 184 -9.95 -4.03 -22.44
C ASP A 184 -10.69 -3.60 -23.73
N GLN A 185 -11.22 -2.38 -23.73
CA GLN A 185 -11.78 -1.80 -24.96
C GLN A 185 -10.66 -1.16 -25.79
N PHE A 186 -10.55 -1.61 -27.04
CA PHE A 186 -9.41 -1.42 -27.94
C PHE A 186 -9.25 -0.04 -28.58
N SER A 187 -10.10 0.95 -28.24
CA SER A 187 -9.90 2.29 -28.81
C SER A 187 -8.48 2.77 -28.47
N CYS A 188 -7.71 3.11 -29.49
CA CYS A 188 -6.29 3.48 -29.35
C CYS A 188 -6.10 4.55 -28.27
N SER A 189 -7.00 5.54 -28.20
CA SER A 189 -7.00 6.61 -27.22
C SER A 189 -7.06 6.12 -25.77
N VAL A 190 -7.93 5.14 -25.46
CA VAL A 190 -8.02 4.58 -24.09
C VAL A 190 -6.74 3.83 -23.73
N ARG A 191 -6.15 3.08 -24.67
CA ARG A 191 -4.87 2.39 -24.43
C ARG A 191 -3.74 3.38 -24.15
N VAL A 192 -3.65 4.45 -24.93
CA VAL A 192 -2.66 5.51 -24.73
C VAL A 192 -2.87 6.17 -23.37
N LEU A 193 -4.11 6.49 -23.01
CA LEU A 193 -4.44 7.13 -21.75
C LEU A 193 -4.11 6.25 -20.53
N LYS A 194 -4.39 4.93 -20.60
CA LYS A 194 -3.97 3.97 -19.56
C LYS A 194 -2.44 3.95 -19.41
N ASN A 195 -1.69 3.99 -20.51
CA ASN A 195 -0.23 4.01 -20.48
C ASN A 195 0.34 5.34 -19.95
N ILE A 196 -0.26 6.48 -20.30
CA ILE A 196 0.08 7.78 -19.73
C ILE A 196 -0.15 7.75 -18.22
N ALA A 197 -1.30 7.24 -17.78
CA ALA A 197 -1.60 7.11 -16.35
C ALA A 197 -0.55 6.24 -15.62
N PHE A 198 -0.12 5.13 -16.22
CA PHE A 198 0.97 4.31 -15.69
C PHE A 198 2.26 5.11 -15.47
N TRP A 199 2.74 5.82 -16.50
CA TRP A 199 3.97 6.59 -16.40
C TRP A 199 3.86 7.77 -15.44
N VAL A 200 2.75 8.51 -15.49
CA VAL A 200 2.51 9.65 -14.60
C VAL A 200 2.48 9.22 -13.14
N VAL A 201 1.86 8.08 -12.80
CA VAL A 201 1.86 7.57 -11.42
C VAL A 201 3.28 7.18 -10.99
N ASN A 202 3.99 6.36 -11.77
CA ASN A 202 5.30 5.85 -11.36
C ASN A 202 6.37 6.96 -11.32
N LEU A 203 6.47 7.76 -12.38
CA LEU A 203 7.43 8.89 -12.41
C LEU A 203 7.02 9.97 -11.41
N GLY A 204 5.73 10.24 -11.26
CA GLY A 204 5.23 11.21 -10.29
C GLY A 204 5.64 10.85 -8.87
N VAL A 205 5.51 9.58 -8.46
CA VAL A 205 5.96 9.13 -7.14
C VAL A 205 7.48 9.22 -6.99
N ILE A 206 8.26 8.80 -7.99
CA ILE A 206 9.74 8.89 -7.96
C ILE A 206 10.18 10.35 -7.81
N LEU A 207 9.64 11.24 -8.66
CA LEU A 207 9.96 12.67 -8.61
C LEU A 207 9.49 13.31 -7.30
N PHE A 208 8.32 12.92 -6.79
CA PHE A 208 7.81 13.38 -5.50
C PHE A 208 8.77 13.03 -4.35
N PHE A 209 9.30 11.80 -4.33
CA PHE A 209 10.33 11.41 -3.36
C PHE A 209 11.61 12.22 -3.50
N VAL A 210 12.10 12.42 -4.73
CA VAL A 210 13.28 13.25 -4.98
C VAL A 210 13.04 14.68 -4.46
N PHE A 211 11.87 15.27 -4.69
CA PHE A 211 11.53 16.61 -4.19
C PHE A 211 11.33 16.66 -2.67
N ILE A 212 10.91 15.57 -2.02
CA ILE A 212 10.93 15.44 -0.55
C ILE A 212 12.37 15.45 -0.05
N ILE A 213 13.26 14.65 -0.66
CA ILE A 213 14.67 14.54 -0.25
C ILE A 213 15.36 15.91 -0.34
N PHE A 214 15.10 16.68 -1.40
CA PHE A 214 15.66 18.03 -1.58
C PHE A 214 14.84 19.15 -0.93
N GLN A 215 13.78 18.83 -0.17
CA GLN A 215 12.90 19.80 0.51
C GLN A 215 12.35 20.91 -0.39
N ARG A 216 12.08 20.60 -1.67
CA ARG A 216 11.57 21.56 -2.65
C ARG A 216 10.04 21.58 -2.68
N PHE A 217 9.42 22.26 -1.73
CA PHE A 217 7.96 22.27 -1.54
C PHE A 217 7.13 22.70 -2.77
N GLY A 218 7.56 23.71 -3.53
CA GLY A 218 6.85 24.12 -4.75
C GLY A 218 6.75 23.01 -5.80
N TRP A 219 7.84 22.25 -5.96
CA TRP A 219 7.88 21.08 -6.85
C TRP A 219 7.09 19.89 -6.30
N GLN A 220 7.01 19.73 -4.97
CA GLN A 220 6.13 18.75 -4.33
C GLN A 220 4.65 19.06 -4.62
N LEU A 221 4.24 20.34 -4.54
CA LEU A 221 2.87 20.75 -4.86
C LEU A 221 2.54 20.48 -6.32
N PHE A 222 3.44 20.83 -7.25
CA PHE A 222 3.28 20.53 -8.66
C PHE A 222 3.12 19.02 -8.93
N ALA A 223 4.03 18.20 -8.39
CA ALA A 223 3.96 16.75 -8.54
C ALA A 223 2.67 16.15 -7.93
N SER A 224 2.26 16.62 -6.75
CA SER A 224 1.02 16.19 -6.09
C SER A 224 -0.23 16.61 -6.89
N SER A 225 -0.21 17.79 -7.51
CA SER A 225 -1.30 18.27 -8.38
C SER A 225 -1.42 17.40 -9.64
N LEU A 226 -0.29 17.10 -10.28
CA LEU A 226 -0.24 16.21 -11.45
C LEU A 226 -0.74 14.79 -11.12
N LEU A 227 -0.31 14.24 -9.99
CA LEU A 227 -0.78 12.94 -9.50
C LEU A 227 -2.28 12.97 -9.20
N THR A 228 -2.80 14.06 -8.62
CA THR A 228 -4.24 14.22 -8.32
C THR A 228 -5.07 14.22 -9.60
N VAL A 229 -4.66 14.98 -10.62
CA VAL A 229 -5.31 14.98 -11.93
C VAL A 229 -5.29 13.57 -12.55
N CYS A 230 -4.17 12.85 -12.41
CA CYS A 230 -4.06 11.47 -12.87
C CYS A 230 -5.01 10.53 -12.13
N VAL A 231 -5.15 10.65 -10.80
CA VAL A 231 -6.11 9.86 -10.01
C VAL A 231 -7.54 10.14 -10.44
N ILE A 232 -7.92 11.41 -10.66
CA ILE A 232 -9.25 11.79 -11.17
C ILE A 232 -9.51 11.17 -12.55
N LEU A 233 -8.50 11.18 -13.42
CA LEU A 233 -8.56 10.55 -14.74
C LEU A 233 -8.79 9.04 -14.62
N ILE A 234 -8.02 8.34 -13.78
CA ILE A 234 -8.18 6.90 -13.54
C ILE A 234 -9.56 6.59 -12.97
N PHE A 235 -10.04 7.40 -12.02
CA PHE A 235 -11.39 7.28 -11.47
C PHE A 235 -12.47 7.45 -12.53
N THR A 236 -12.32 8.44 -13.41
CA THR A 236 -13.25 8.67 -14.51
C THR A 236 -13.26 7.51 -15.49
N LEU A 237 -12.08 6.97 -15.84
CA LEU A 237 -11.96 5.77 -16.68
C LEU A 237 -12.62 4.56 -16.02
N TYR A 238 -12.40 4.35 -14.73
CA TYR A 238 -13.02 3.27 -13.97
C TYR A 238 -14.55 3.38 -13.97
N MET A 239 -15.10 4.57 -13.70
CA MET A 239 -16.55 4.78 -13.67
C MET A 239 -17.20 4.56 -15.04
N ARG A 240 -16.53 4.96 -16.14
CA ARG A 240 -17.06 4.83 -17.50
C ARG A 240 -16.89 3.43 -18.09
N LEU A 241 -15.74 2.79 -17.86
CA LEU A 241 -15.34 1.55 -18.55
C LEU A 241 -15.27 0.32 -17.64
N GLY A 242 -15.57 0.48 -16.34
CA GLY A 242 -15.58 -0.62 -15.38
C GLY A 242 -16.61 -1.69 -15.71
N ILE A 243 -16.19 -2.96 -15.64
CA ILE A 243 -17.04 -4.12 -15.91
C ILE A 243 -18.27 -4.09 -14.98
N ARG A 244 -19.48 -4.17 -15.55
CA ARG A 244 -20.76 -4.05 -14.82
C ARG A 244 -21.03 -5.23 -13.86
N GLU A 245 -20.46 -6.40 -14.12
CA GLU A 245 -20.73 -7.63 -13.36
C GLU A 245 -19.92 -7.74 -12.05
N GLN A 246 -18.83 -6.99 -11.92
CA GLN A 246 -18.07 -6.92 -10.68
C GLN A 246 -18.63 -5.83 -9.78
N GLN A 247 -18.99 -6.24 -8.57
CA GLN A 247 -19.66 -5.42 -7.58
C GLN A 247 -18.84 -4.16 -7.25
N LYS A 248 -19.30 -3.01 -7.79
CA LYS A 248 -18.56 -1.75 -7.84
C LYS A 248 -18.34 -1.12 -6.45
N ASN A 249 -19.27 -1.28 -5.52
CA ASN A 249 -19.35 -0.40 -4.34
C ASN A 249 -18.12 -0.42 -3.42
N PHE A 250 -17.55 -1.59 -3.13
CA PHE A 250 -16.40 -1.69 -2.23
C PHE A 250 -15.14 -1.10 -2.87
N LEU A 251 -14.97 -1.34 -4.17
CA LEU A 251 -13.82 -0.84 -4.89
C LEU A 251 -13.92 0.64 -5.22
N THR A 252 -15.11 1.10 -5.61
CA THR A 252 -15.43 2.52 -5.72
C THR A 252 -15.15 3.22 -4.40
N SER A 253 -15.52 2.62 -3.26
CA SER A 253 -15.15 3.13 -1.94
C SER A 253 -13.63 3.24 -1.76
N GLY A 254 -12.87 2.21 -2.17
CA GLY A 254 -11.40 2.26 -2.23
C GLY A 254 -10.88 3.46 -3.03
N MET A 255 -11.38 3.67 -4.26
CA MET A 255 -10.98 4.81 -5.08
C MET A 255 -11.37 6.17 -4.48
N CYS A 256 -12.51 6.24 -3.79
CA CYS A 256 -12.89 7.43 -3.03
C CYS A 256 -11.89 7.71 -1.90
N PHE A 257 -11.36 6.69 -1.21
CA PHE A 257 -10.24 6.88 -0.27
C PHE A 257 -8.99 7.42 -0.97
N LEU A 258 -8.65 6.92 -2.17
CA LEU A 258 -7.51 7.43 -2.92
C LEU A 258 -7.69 8.92 -3.30
N LEU A 259 -8.87 9.31 -3.79
CA LEU A 259 -9.17 10.73 -4.06
C LEU A 259 -9.10 11.58 -2.78
N PHE A 260 -9.65 11.08 -1.68
CA PHE A 260 -9.58 11.75 -0.39
C PHE A 260 -8.13 11.92 0.10
N THR A 261 -7.26 10.93 -0.11
CA THR A 261 -5.82 11.04 0.21
C THR A 261 -5.11 12.05 -0.68
N ALA A 262 -5.47 12.14 -1.96
CA ALA A 262 -4.89 13.13 -2.87
C ALA A 262 -5.25 14.56 -2.43
N VAL A 263 -6.51 14.79 -2.08
CA VAL A 263 -6.98 16.09 -1.57
C VAL A 263 -6.31 16.45 -0.25
N THR A 264 -6.30 15.55 0.73
CA THR A 264 -5.67 15.82 2.04
C THR A 264 -4.16 16.03 1.92
N GLY A 265 -3.47 15.30 1.04
CA GLY A 265 -2.05 15.50 0.77
C GLY A 265 -1.73 16.84 0.10
N MET A 266 -2.55 17.26 -0.86
CA MET A 266 -2.41 18.57 -1.52
C MET A 266 -2.68 19.72 -0.54
N LEU A 267 -3.72 19.62 0.28
CA LEU A 267 -4.05 20.60 1.32
C LEU A 267 -2.90 20.75 2.32
N TYR A 268 -2.29 19.63 2.76
CA TYR A 268 -1.16 19.65 3.67
C TYR A 268 0.04 20.44 3.10
N ILE A 269 0.42 20.17 1.85
CA ILE A 269 1.54 20.86 1.19
C ILE A 269 1.20 22.35 0.97
N GLY A 270 -0.04 22.65 0.57
CA GLY A 270 -0.50 24.02 0.34
C GLY A 270 -0.50 24.87 1.61
N LEU A 271 -1.02 24.33 2.72
CA LEU A 271 -1.00 25.00 4.03
C LEU A 271 0.43 25.28 4.50
N HIS A 272 1.34 24.33 4.29
CA HIS A 272 2.74 24.53 4.64
C HIS A 272 3.40 25.66 3.83
N LEU A 273 3.03 25.81 2.55
CA LEU A 273 3.54 26.87 1.67
C LEU A 273 3.00 28.27 2.02
N HIS A 274 1.77 28.37 2.53
CA HIS A 274 1.12 29.64 2.84
C HIS A 274 1.57 30.27 4.17
N GLY A 275 2.39 29.58 4.97
CA GLY A 275 2.88 30.10 6.25
C GLY A 275 1.87 30.00 7.40
N ASP A 276 0.63 29.55 7.15
CA ASP A 276 -0.41 29.25 8.15
C ASP A 276 -0.14 27.92 8.90
N TYR A 277 1.14 27.62 9.15
CA TYR A 277 1.58 26.39 9.80
C TYR A 277 1.33 26.49 11.30
N ASP A 278 0.13 26.10 11.73
CA ASP A 278 -0.09 25.67 13.09
C ASP A 278 0.17 24.16 13.21
N ARG A 279 1.08 23.79 14.11
CA ARG A 279 1.62 22.42 14.24
C ARG A 279 0.52 21.43 14.65
N ASP A 280 -0.49 21.91 15.37
CA ASP A 280 -1.59 21.09 15.88
C ASP A 280 -2.70 20.90 14.84
N SER A 281 -3.06 21.93 14.07
CA SER A 281 -4.11 21.83 13.03
C SER A 281 -3.69 20.94 11.84
N SER A 282 -2.41 20.95 11.48
CA SER A 282 -1.85 20.16 10.37
C SER A 282 -1.59 18.69 10.73
N MET A 283 -1.42 18.37 12.03
CA MET A 283 -1.17 16.99 12.48
C MET A 283 -2.38 16.09 12.26
N LEU A 284 -3.60 16.59 12.52
CA LEU A 284 -4.84 15.85 12.25
C LEU A 284 -4.98 15.53 10.76
N LEU A 285 -4.70 16.52 9.89
CA LEU A 285 -4.76 16.35 8.44
C LEU A 285 -3.77 15.29 7.93
N LEU A 286 -2.54 15.29 8.44
CA LEU A 286 -1.53 14.31 8.10
C LEU A 286 -1.90 12.90 8.58
N ARG A 287 -2.45 12.78 9.80
CA ARG A 287 -2.93 11.50 10.34
C ARG A 287 -4.11 10.97 9.52
N LEU A 288 -5.06 11.84 9.19
CA LEU A 288 -6.20 11.52 8.34
C LEU A 288 -5.74 11.03 6.96
N HIS A 289 -4.79 11.71 6.34
CA HIS A 289 -4.15 11.28 5.09
C HIS A 289 -3.52 9.88 5.23
N ALA A 290 -2.70 9.68 6.28
CA ALA A 290 -2.00 8.42 6.50
C ALA A 290 -2.95 7.24 6.73
N PHE A 291 -3.97 7.39 7.58
CA PHE A 291 -4.97 6.34 7.82
C PHE A 291 -5.80 6.06 6.58
N ALA A 292 -6.24 7.09 5.84
CA ALA A 292 -6.99 6.92 4.60
C ALA A 292 -6.18 6.19 3.52
N SER A 293 -4.87 6.46 3.42
CA SER A 293 -3.99 5.79 2.46
C SER A 293 -3.72 4.33 2.85
N LEU A 294 -3.36 4.11 4.12
CA LEU A 294 -2.95 2.81 4.62
C LEU A 294 -4.14 1.85 4.82
N TYR A 295 -5.14 2.28 5.57
CA TYR A 295 -6.28 1.44 5.95
C TYR A 295 -7.52 1.66 5.09
N GLY A 296 -7.59 2.75 4.33
CA GLY A 296 -8.63 2.95 3.32
C GLY A 296 -8.24 2.32 1.98
N TRP A 297 -7.33 2.98 1.26
CA TRP A 297 -6.92 2.59 -0.09
C TRP A 297 -6.19 1.25 -0.15
N ASN A 298 -5.03 1.11 0.52
CA ASN A 298 -4.22 -0.11 0.41
C ASN A 298 -4.97 -1.34 0.93
N LEU A 299 -5.69 -1.22 2.06
CA LEU A 299 -6.51 -2.31 2.58
C LEU A 299 -7.58 -2.75 1.58
N SER A 300 -8.24 -1.81 0.91
CA SER A 300 -9.26 -2.14 -0.10
C SER A 300 -8.67 -2.94 -1.25
N GLY A 301 -7.48 -2.57 -1.73
CA GLY A 301 -6.76 -3.32 -2.76
C GLY A 301 -6.32 -4.70 -2.30
N LEU A 302 -5.70 -4.78 -1.13
CA LEU A 302 -5.29 -6.06 -0.52
C LEU A 302 -6.48 -7.00 -0.32
N ALA A 303 -7.63 -6.49 0.12
CA ALA A 303 -8.84 -7.29 0.29
C ALA A 303 -9.30 -7.92 -1.04
N VAL A 304 -9.22 -7.18 -2.15
CA VAL A 304 -9.51 -7.74 -3.49
C VAL A 304 -8.46 -8.75 -3.93
N LEU A 305 -7.17 -8.51 -3.68
CA LEU A 305 -6.10 -9.46 -4.00
C LEU A 305 -6.24 -10.79 -3.25
N ILE A 306 -6.46 -10.72 -1.94
CA ILE A 306 -6.62 -11.90 -1.08
C ILE A 306 -7.79 -12.75 -1.55
N ARG A 307 -8.85 -12.10 -1.99
CA ARG A 307 -10.11 -12.74 -2.37
C ARG A 307 -10.33 -12.78 -3.88
N TYR A 308 -9.26 -12.63 -4.66
CA TYR A 308 -9.32 -12.56 -6.12
C TYR A 308 -10.07 -13.76 -6.72
N PHE A 309 -9.83 -14.97 -6.18
CA PHE A 309 -10.48 -16.21 -6.61
C PHE A 309 -11.85 -16.48 -5.97
N ASP A 310 -12.23 -15.70 -4.96
CA ASP A 310 -13.49 -15.87 -4.22
C ASP A 310 -14.55 -14.81 -4.63
N PHE A 311 -14.30 -14.07 -5.71
CA PHE A 311 -15.15 -13.01 -6.24
C PHE A 311 -16.31 -13.57 -7.08
N PRO A 312 -17.56 -13.08 -6.93
CA PRO A 312 -17.99 -11.97 -6.08
C PRO A 312 -18.15 -12.35 -4.60
N ILE A 313 -17.75 -11.46 -3.69
CA ILE A 313 -17.80 -11.69 -2.23
C ILE A 313 -18.90 -10.82 -1.65
N ARG A 314 -19.51 -11.22 -0.52
CA ARG A 314 -20.44 -10.36 0.24
C ARG A 314 -19.79 -9.13 0.92
N LEU A 315 -18.72 -8.55 0.36
CA LEU A 315 -18.07 -7.32 0.87
C LEU A 315 -18.88 -6.04 0.56
N HIS A 316 -20.01 -6.17 -0.14
CA HIS A 316 -20.81 -5.03 -0.61
C HIS A 316 -21.92 -4.60 0.35
N SER A 317 -21.91 -5.09 1.58
CA SER A 317 -22.82 -4.56 2.59
C SER A 317 -22.49 -3.07 2.79
N SER A 318 -23.45 -2.19 2.52
CA SER A 318 -23.31 -0.75 2.80
C SER A 318 -22.89 -0.50 4.26
N ARG A 319 -23.27 -1.42 5.16
CA ARG A 319 -22.83 -1.40 6.56
C ARG A 319 -21.32 -1.62 6.71
N LEU A 320 -20.73 -2.56 5.98
CA LEU A 320 -19.28 -2.80 6.02
C LEU A 320 -18.52 -1.58 5.52
N ILE A 321 -18.95 -1.00 4.39
CA ILE A 321 -18.33 0.20 3.80
C ILE A 321 -18.47 1.39 4.75
N ALA A 322 -19.66 1.63 5.32
CA ALA A 322 -19.88 2.72 6.25
C ALA A 322 -19.01 2.60 7.53
N VAL A 323 -18.94 1.39 8.11
CA VAL A 323 -18.08 1.14 9.27
C VAL A 323 -16.61 1.31 8.90
N HIS A 324 -16.19 0.88 7.71
CA HIS A 324 -14.82 1.06 7.23
C HIS A 324 -14.45 2.53 7.10
N TRP A 325 -15.31 3.36 6.49
CA TRP A 325 -15.14 4.82 6.44
C TRP A 325 -15.08 5.43 7.83
N LEU A 326 -16.07 5.15 8.69
CA LEU A 326 -16.12 5.67 10.05
C LEU A 326 -14.84 5.32 10.83
N THR A 327 -14.37 4.08 10.69
CA THR A 327 -13.14 3.61 11.36
C THR A 327 -11.93 4.40 10.88
N VAL A 328 -11.78 4.56 9.56
CA VAL A 328 -10.56 5.11 8.95
C VAL A 328 -10.52 6.64 9.01
N THR A 329 -11.63 7.33 8.79
CA THR A 329 -11.64 8.81 8.69
C THR A 329 -11.98 9.52 9.99
N VAL A 330 -12.64 8.83 10.94
CA VAL A 330 -13.08 9.44 12.19
C VAL A 330 -12.43 8.77 13.40
N LEU A 331 -12.71 7.48 13.61
CA LEU A 331 -12.30 6.80 14.84
C LEU A 331 -10.78 6.69 14.97
N ALA A 332 -10.06 6.30 13.91
CA ALA A 332 -8.62 6.13 13.97
C ALA A 332 -7.85 7.46 14.15
N PRO A 333 -8.14 8.54 13.40
CA PRO A 333 -7.53 9.84 13.65
C PRO A 333 -7.84 10.42 15.04
N LEU A 334 -9.08 10.29 15.53
CA LEU A 334 -9.40 10.67 16.91
C LEU A 334 -8.74 9.74 17.93
N GLY A 335 -8.57 8.47 17.57
CA GLY A 335 -7.89 7.44 18.34
C GLY A 335 -6.38 7.65 18.45
N THR A 336 -5.78 8.64 17.80
CA THR A 336 -4.40 9.07 18.12
C THR A 336 -4.33 10.10 19.23
N HIS A 337 -5.47 10.64 19.67
CA HIS A 337 -5.56 11.66 20.71
C HIS A 337 -6.31 11.15 21.95
N TYR A 338 -7.35 10.34 21.73
CA TYR A 338 -8.27 9.91 22.78
C TYR A 338 -8.33 8.38 22.90
N ARG A 339 -8.03 7.86 24.08
CA ARG A 339 -8.00 6.41 24.39
C ARG A 339 -9.31 5.66 24.03
N PRO A 340 -10.52 6.18 24.33
CA PRO A 340 -11.76 5.46 23.99
C PRO A 340 -11.92 5.28 22.48
N PHE A 341 -11.56 6.30 21.69
CA PHE A 341 -11.61 6.23 20.23
C PHE A 341 -10.58 5.25 19.67
N ALA A 342 -9.41 5.11 20.30
CA ALA A 342 -8.41 4.11 19.92
C ALA A 342 -8.92 2.67 20.08
N VAL A 343 -9.54 2.36 21.23
CA VAL A 343 -10.13 1.04 21.50
C VAL A 343 -11.28 0.76 20.52
N LEU A 344 -12.15 1.75 20.30
CA LEU A 344 -13.28 1.61 19.39
C LEU A 344 -12.81 1.45 17.93
N ALA A 345 -11.81 2.22 17.50
CA ALA A 345 -11.20 2.09 16.18
C ALA A 345 -10.61 0.70 15.97
N LEU A 346 -9.87 0.17 16.96
CA LEU A 346 -9.33 -1.18 16.90
C LEU A 346 -10.44 -2.23 16.82
N ALA A 347 -11.47 -2.14 17.67
CA ALA A 347 -12.59 -3.08 17.66
C ALA A 347 -13.34 -3.08 16.30
N CYS A 348 -13.66 -1.90 15.76
CA CYS A 348 -14.27 -1.77 14.45
C CYS A 348 -13.37 -2.30 13.34
N TYR A 349 -12.06 -2.01 13.41
CA TYR A 349 -11.09 -2.51 12.44
C TYR A 349 -10.97 -4.03 12.44
N LEU A 350 -10.89 -4.66 13.63
CA LEU A 350 -10.88 -6.12 13.77
C LEU A 350 -12.13 -6.73 13.13
N TRP A 351 -13.30 -6.14 13.38
CA TRP A 351 -14.55 -6.57 12.77
C TRP A 351 -14.51 -6.43 11.24
N VAL A 352 -14.10 -5.28 10.70
CA VAL A 352 -13.98 -5.05 9.25
C VAL A 352 -13.03 -6.07 8.62
N LEU A 353 -11.85 -6.26 9.21
CA LEU A 353 -10.82 -7.17 8.72
C LEU A 353 -11.29 -8.64 8.77
N TYR A 354 -12.00 -9.03 9.82
CA TYR A 354 -12.60 -10.35 9.93
C TYR A 354 -13.60 -10.59 8.80
N GLN A 355 -14.49 -9.63 8.55
CA GLN A 355 -15.44 -9.72 7.44
C GLN A 355 -14.71 -9.78 6.08
N MET A 356 -13.62 -9.04 5.91
CA MET A 356 -12.81 -9.08 4.69
C MET A 356 -12.19 -10.46 4.42
N LEU A 357 -11.61 -11.09 5.44
CA LEU A 357 -10.85 -12.33 5.28
C LEU A 357 -11.72 -13.61 5.32
N PHE A 358 -12.77 -13.60 6.14
CA PHE A 358 -13.53 -14.82 6.48
C PHE A 358 -14.96 -14.86 5.93
N SER A 359 -15.43 -13.82 5.22
CA SER A 359 -16.75 -13.87 4.56
C SER A 359 -16.88 -15.02 3.56
N ARG A 360 -18.07 -15.62 3.49
CA ARG A 360 -18.38 -16.69 2.53
C ARG A 360 -18.39 -16.14 1.08
N PRO A 361 -17.85 -16.88 0.09
CA PRO A 361 -18.01 -16.53 -1.32
C PRO A 361 -19.50 -16.44 -1.69
N SER A 362 -19.88 -15.51 -2.56
CA SER A 362 -21.20 -15.58 -3.19
C SER A 362 -21.11 -16.51 -4.41
N ILE A 363 -22.19 -17.23 -4.69
CA ILE A 363 -22.26 -18.28 -5.72
C ILE A 363 -22.09 -17.62 -7.10
N GLY A 364 -20.86 -17.59 -7.60
CA GLY A 364 -20.54 -17.05 -8.93
C GLY A 364 -19.09 -17.37 -9.27
N LEU A 365 -18.85 -18.48 -9.97
CA LEU A 365 -17.53 -18.87 -10.47
C LEU A 365 -17.19 -18.00 -11.70
N TYR A 366 -16.15 -17.18 -11.61
CA TYR A 366 -15.55 -16.57 -12.80
C TYR A 366 -14.71 -17.61 -13.56
N SER A 367 -14.85 -17.62 -14.89
CA SER A 367 -13.85 -18.19 -15.80
C SER A 367 -12.58 -17.31 -15.76
N GLN A 368 -11.41 -17.95 -15.67
CA GLN A 368 -10.14 -17.26 -15.48
C GLN A 368 -9.79 -16.34 -16.67
N PRO A 369 -9.35 -15.09 -16.45
CA PRO A 369 -8.76 -14.26 -17.50
C PRO A 369 -7.26 -14.54 -17.74
N PHE A 370 -6.67 -15.50 -16.99
CA PHE A 370 -5.25 -15.88 -17.05
C PHE A 370 -5.08 -17.39 -17.29
N GLY A 371 -5.88 -17.98 -18.18
CA GLY A 371 -5.47 -19.23 -18.79
C GLY A 371 -4.20 -18.97 -19.63
N PRO A 372 -3.24 -19.92 -19.70
CA PRO A 372 -2.23 -19.85 -20.75
C PRO A 372 -2.97 -19.72 -22.08
N GLU A 373 -2.53 -18.81 -22.94
CA GLU A 373 -2.91 -18.87 -24.35
C GLU A 373 -2.44 -20.23 -24.87
N THR A 374 -3.36 -21.19 -24.91
CA THR A 374 -3.16 -22.46 -25.59
C THR A 374 -3.31 -22.19 -27.09
N ALA A 375 -2.18 -21.92 -27.74
CA ALA A 375 -1.74 -22.52 -29.00
C ALA A 375 -0.32 -22.06 -29.30
#